data_AF-A0A101XXU5-F1
#
_entry.id   AF-A0A101XXU5-F1
#
_cell.length_a   1.000
_cell.length_b   1.000
_cell.length_c   1.000
_cell.angle_alpha   90.00
_cell.angle_beta   90.00
_cell.angle_gamma   90.00
#
_symmetry.space_group_name_H-M   'P 1'
#
loop_
_entity.id
_entity.type
_entity.pdbx_description
1 polymer ?
#
loop_
_entity_poly.entity_id
_entity_poly.type
_entity_poly.pdbx_seq_one_letter_code
_entity_poly.pdbx_strand_id
1 'polypeptide(L)' 'MATSRHNITVEDEVYEEFCRYAGKKGIKISTWVTQKMKEFIEEEKMIEEFRRKRS' A
#
# COMPACT_ATOMS: atom_id res chain seq x y z
N MET A 1 3.11 -7.53 16.43
CA MET A 1 3.45 -6.17 15.94
C MET A 1 2.37 -5.22 16.43
N ALA A 2 2.74 -4.05 16.92
CA ALA A 2 1.75 -3.03 17.25
C ALA A 2 1.07 -2.55 15.96
N THR A 3 -0.25 -2.36 16.00
CA THR A 3 -1.02 -1.79 14.89
C THR A 3 -1.65 -0.48 15.35
N SER A 4 -1.60 0.53 14.49
CA SER A 4 -2.28 1.81 14.66
C SER A 4 -3.42 1.91 13.65
N ARG A 5 -4.52 2.55 14.07
CA ARG A 5 -5.65 2.85 13.18
C ARG A 5 -5.43 4.21 12.54
N HIS A 6 -5.56 4.27 11.22
CA HIS A 6 -5.48 5.50 10.44
C HIS A 6 -6.75 5.62 9.59
N ASN A 7 -7.27 6.84 9.47
CA ASN A 7 -8.34 7.16 8.52
C ASN A 7 -7.71 7.60 7.20
N ILE A 8 -8.25 7.12 6.09
CA ILE A 8 -7.81 7.49 4.74
C ILE A 8 -9.02 7.96 3.93
N THR A 9 -8.78 8.90 3.01
CA THR A 9 -9.78 9.31 2.02
C THR A 9 -9.43 8.64 0.70
N VAL A 10 -10.42 8.02 0.08
CA VAL A 10 -10.30 7.35 -1.22
C VAL A 10 -11.52 7.71 -2.05
N GLU A 11 -11.39 7.66 -3.36
CA GLU A 11 -12.50 7.87 -4.27
C GLU A 11 -13.50 6.71 -4.18
N ASP A 12 -14.78 7.03 -4.07
CA ASP A 12 -15.84 6.05 -3.77
C ASP A 12 -15.93 4.97 -4.86
N GLU A 13 -15.93 5.36 -6.14
CA GLU A 13 -16.03 4.42 -7.27
C GLU A 13 -14.86 3.42 -7.30
N VAL A 14 -13.65 3.92 -7.02
CA VAL A 14 -12.43 3.11 -6.95
C VAL A 14 -12.49 2.15 -5.76
N TYR A 15 -12.95 2.62 -4.62
CA TYR A 15 -13.07 1.81 -3.41
C TYR A 15 -14.09 0.69 -3.57
N GLU A 16 -15.26 0.99 -4.14
CA GLU A 16 -16.30 0.00 -4.39
C GLU A 16 -15.84 -1.09 -5.37
N GLU A 17 -15.20 -0.70 -6.46
CA GLU A 17 -14.67 -1.64 -7.44
C GLU A 17 -13.57 -2.52 -6.82
N PHE A 18 -12.66 -1.91 -6.06
CA PHE A 18 -11.64 -2.65 -5.32
C PHE A 18 -12.28 -3.69 -4.38
N CYS A 19 -13.27 -3.29 -3.57
CA CYS A 19 -13.96 -4.19 -2.65
C CYS A 19 -14.60 -5.37 -3.37
N ARG A 20 -15.21 -5.14 -4.53
CA ARG A 20 -15.83 -6.18 -5.36
C ARG A 20 -14.83 -7.26 -5.79
N TYR A 21 -13.62 -6.89 -6.19
CA TYR A 21 -12.59 -7.85 -6.59
C TYR A 21 -11.83 -8.44 -5.40
N ALA A 22 -11.52 -7.63 -4.39
CA ALA A 22 -10.81 -8.06 -3.19
C ALA A 22 -11.64 -9.09 -2.41
N GLY A 23 -12.95 -8.88 -2.29
CA GLY A 23 -13.87 -9.83 -1.66
C GLY A 23 -13.86 -11.21 -2.32
N LYS A 24 -13.85 -11.27 -3.66
CA LYS A 24 -13.75 -12.54 -4.42
C LYS A 24 -12.46 -13.30 -4.14
N LYS A 25 -11.40 -12.60 -3.74
CA LYS A 25 -10.07 -13.16 -3.45
C LYS A 25 -9.80 -13.33 -1.95
N GLY A 26 -10.77 -13.01 -1.08
CA GLY A 26 -10.58 -13.04 0.37
C GLY A 26 -9.57 -12.02 0.89
N ILE A 27 -9.29 -10.95 0.14
CA ILE A 27 -8.28 -9.95 0.48
C ILE A 27 -8.91 -8.88 1.38
N LYS A 28 -8.29 -8.62 2.53
CA LYS A 28 -8.66 -7.51 3.41
C LYS A 28 -7.98 -6.22 2.93
N ILE A 29 -8.74 -5.13 2.89
CA ILE A 29 -8.25 -3.79 2.49
C ILE A 29 -7.01 -3.40 3.31
N SER A 30 -7.07 -3.55 4.64
CA SER A 30 -5.95 -3.19 5.52
C SER A 30 -4.65 -3.94 5.18
N THR A 31 -4.77 -5.22 4.81
CA THR A 31 -3.63 -6.04 4.40
C THR A 31 -3.06 -5.55 3.08
N TRP A 32 -3.93 -5.28 2.10
CA TRP A 32 -3.53 -4.77 0.79
C TRP A 32 -2.87 -3.39 0.88
N VAL A 33 -3.45 -2.46 1.65
CA VAL A 33 -2.88 -1.13 1.89
C VAL A 33 -1.51 -1.24 2.56
N THR A 34 -1.39 -2.09 3.59
CA THR A 34 -0.09 -2.32 4.25
C THR A 34 0.96 -2.86 3.27
N GLN A 35 0.56 -3.77 2.38
CA GLN A 35 1.45 -4.30 1.35
C GLN A 35 1.90 -3.21 0.38
N LYS A 36 0.97 -2.38 -0.12
CA LYS A 36 1.31 -1.25 -1.00
C LYS A 36 2.24 -0.22 -0.35
N MET A 37 2.05 0.04 0.95
CA MET A 37 2.98 0.90 1.71
C MET A 37 4.38 0.29 1.78
N LYS A 38 4.51 -1.03 1.96
CA LYS A 38 5.81 -1.71 1.98
C LYS A 38 6.51 -1.69 0.62
N GLU A 39 5.77 -2.00 -0.45
CA GLU A 39 6.26 -1.95 -1.82
C GLU A 39 6.83 -0.55 -2.13
N PHE A 40 6.06 0.51 -1.82
CA PHE A 40 6.51 1.89 -2.00
C PHE A 40 7.78 2.23 -1.20
N ILE A 41 7.84 1.83 0.09
CA ILE A 41 9.02 2.08 0.93
C ILE A 41 10.27 1.37 0.38
N GLU A 42 10.11 0.15 -0.12
CA GLU A 42 11.21 -0.63 -0.70
C GLU A 42 11.74 0.03 -1.98
N GLU A 43 10.84 0.45 -2.87
CA GLU A 43 11.17 1.19 -4.08
C GLU A 43 11.95 2.47 -3.77
N GLU A 44 11.48 3.30 -2.83
CA GLU A 44 12.16 4.54 -2.44
C GLU A 44 13.55 4.29 -1.84
N LYS A 45 13.71 3.24 -1.02
CA LYS A 45 15.03 2.86 -0.48
C LYS A 45 16.01 2.47 -1.57
N MET A 46 15.55 1.73 -2.59
CA MET A 46 16.41 1.36 -3.73
C MET A 46 16.83 2.60 -4.52
N ILE A 47 15.91 3.54 -4.75
CA ILE A 47 16.20 4.81 -5.43
C ILE A 47 17.21 5.64 -4.64
N GLU A 48 17.04 5.75 -3.32
CA GLU A 48 17.94 6.48 -2.45
C GLU A 48 19.35 5.86 -2.45
N GLU A 49 19.45 4.54 -2.36
CA GLU A 49 20.73 3.83 -2.41
C GLU A 49 21.43 4.04 -3.75
N PHE A 50 20.67 4.01 -4.85
CA PHE A 50 21.19 4.27 -6.19
C PHE A 50 21.72 5.71 -6.34
N ARG A 51 21.00 6.70 -5.80
CA ARG A 51 21.44 8.10 -5.76
C ARG A 51 22.73 8.24 -4.95
N ARG A 52 22.81 7.59 -3.78
CA ARG A 52 23.99 7.64 -2.91
C ARG A 52 25.23 7.02 -3.56
N LYS A 53 25.08 5.94 -4.33
CA LYS A 53 26.20 5.29 -5.05
C LYS A 53 26.69 6.09 -6.28
N ARG A 54 25.90 7.05 -6.76
CA ARG A 54 26.24 7.94 -7.89
C ARG A 54 26.80 9.29 -7.44
N SER A 55 26.73 9.61 -6.15
CA SER A 55 27.39 10.77 -5.52
C SER A 55 28.77 10.40 -5.04
#